data_AF-A0A495R7X0-F1
#
_entry.id   AF-A0A495R7X0-F1
#
_cell.length_a   1.000
_cell.length_b   1.000
_cell.length_c   1.000
_cell.angle_alpha   90.00
_cell.angle_beta   90.00
_cell.angle_gamma   90.00
#
_symmetry.space_group_name_H-M   'P 1'
#
loop_
_entity.id
_entity.type
_entity.pdbx_description
1 polymer ?
#
loop_
_entity_poly.entity_id
_entity_poly.type
_entity_poly.pdbx_seq_one_letter_code
_entity_poly.pdbx_strand_id
1 'polypeptide(L)' 'MTYVYDCDGWCDDDIHDERPALTGEFNEEFYKSTAIGGRLSEQGYDLGDLVTLCGPCVERLLIEADV' A
#
# COMPACT_ATOMS: atom_id res chain seq x y z
N MET A 1 15.41 18.21 -1.10
CA MET A 1 14.33 17.89 -0.15
C MET A 1 14.25 16.38 -0.11
N THR A 2 14.49 15.78 1.06
CA THR A 2 14.25 14.35 1.27
C THR A 2 12.74 14.14 1.24
N TYR A 3 12.26 13.20 0.43
CA TYR A 3 10.84 12.88 0.37
C TYR A 3 10.48 12.18 1.67
N VAL A 4 9.48 12.70 2.37
CA VAL A 4 9.02 12.16 3.65
C VAL A 4 7.59 11.68 3.44
N TYR A 5 7.31 10.47 3.86
CA TYR A 5 5.99 9.86 3.73
C TYR A 5 5.63 9.08 4.98
N ASP A 6 4.33 9.03 5.25
CA ASP A 6 3.72 8.05 6.14
C ASP A 6 3.37 6.84 5.27
N CYS A 7 3.62 5.63 5.76
CA CYS A 7 3.32 4.37 5.08
C CYS A 7 1.81 4.09 5.08
N ASP A 8 1.00 5.13 4.86
CA ASP A 8 -0.45 5.17 5.01
C ASP A 8 -0.96 4.42 6.27
N GLY A 9 -0.24 4.58 7.39
CA GLY A 9 -0.59 3.93 8.65
C GLY A 9 -0.28 2.43 8.76
N TRP A 10 0.33 1.78 7.76
CA TRP A 10 0.73 0.36 7.85
C TRP A 10 1.87 0.11 8.84
N CYS A 11 2.59 1.16 9.23
CA CYS A 11 3.71 1.13 10.17
C CYS A 11 3.39 1.88 11.47
N ASP A 12 2.14 1.91 11.95
CA ASP A 12 1.76 2.55 13.22
C ASP A 12 2.30 4.01 13.36
N ASP A 13 2.06 4.85 12.33
CA ASP A 13 2.49 6.26 12.23
C ASP A 13 4.02 6.49 12.08
N ASP A 14 4.82 5.47 11.74
CA ASP A 14 6.24 5.67 11.42
C ASP A 14 6.44 6.53 10.15
N ILE A 15 7.20 7.61 10.30
CA ILE A 15 7.56 8.52 9.21
C ILE A 15 8.87 8.07 8.57
N HIS A 16 8.83 7.79 7.27
CA HIS A 16 9.97 7.36 6.47
C HIS A 16 10.61 8.52 5.70
N ASP A 17 11.94 8.59 5.66
CA ASP A 17 12.72 9.58 4.89
C ASP A 17 13.46 8.98 3.68
N GLU A 18 13.15 7.72 3.35
CA GLU A 18 13.65 7.04 2.16
C GLU A 18 12.67 7.13 0.97
N ARG A 19 13.00 6.50 -0.16
CA ARG A 19 12.06 6.43 -1.29
C ARG A 19 11.01 5.35 -1.01
N PRO A 20 9.70 5.61 -1.19
CA PRO A 20 8.69 4.57 -1.08
C PRO A 20 8.94 3.47 -2.12
N ALA A 21 8.62 2.24 -1.76
CA ALA A 21 8.72 1.11 -2.66
C ALA A 21 7.53 1.04 -3.62
N LEU A 22 6.36 1.53 -3.17
CA LEU A 22 5.16 1.67 -3.97
C LEU A 22 4.53 3.03 -3.69
N THR A 23 4.20 3.76 -4.75
CA THR A 23 3.32 4.91 -4.71
C THR A 23 2.45 4.87 -5.95
N GLY A 24 1.15 4.64 -5.80
CA GLY A 24 0.25 4.56 -6.94
C GLY A 24 -1.20 4.29 -6.59
N GLU A 25 -2.05 4.46 -7.59
CA GLU A 25 -3.47 4.12 -7.54
C GLU A 25 -3.71 2.81 -8.29
N PHE A 26 -4.71 2.06 -7.87
CA PHE A 26 -5.10 0.82 -8.53
C PHE A 26 -6.39 1.01 -9.33
N ASN A 27 -6.42 0.45 -10.54
CA ASN A 27 -7.61 0.49 -11.37
C ASN A 27 -8.71 -0.45 -10.82
N GLU A 28 -9.95 -0.23 -11.27
CA GLU A 28 -11.11 -0.97 -10.77
C GLU A 28 -11.01 -2.47 -10.99
N GLU A 29 -10.48 -2.89 -12.15
CA GLU A 29 -10.32 -4.30 -12.48
C GLU A 29 -9.38 -4.98 -11.49
N PHE A 30 -8.19 -4.41 -11.25
CA PHE A 30 -7.23 -4.96 -10.29
C PHE A 30 -7.81 -4.97 -8.87
N TYR A 31 -8.41 -3.86 -8.44
CA TYR A 31 -8.93 -3.71 -7.09
C TYR A 31 -10.06 -4.72 -6.77
N LYS A 32 -10.92 -5.05 -7.75
CA LYS A 32 -12.05 -5.97 -7.54
C LYS A 32 -11.74 -7.44 -7.82
N SER A 33 -10.74 -7.73 -8.64
CA SER A 33 -10.48 -9.10 -9.13
C SER A 33 -9.31 -9.80 -8.45
N THR A 34 -8.48 -9.09 -7.69
CA THR A 34 -7.26 -9.64 -7.08
C THR A 34 -7.38 -9.74 -5.56
N ALA A 35 -6.69 -10.71 -4.96
CA ALA A 35 -6.56 -10.83 -3.51
C ALA A 35 -5.91 -9.57 -2.88
N ILE A 36 -4.99 -8.95 -3.62
CA ILE A 36 -4.33 -7.70 -3.22
C ILE A 36 -5.37 -6.57 -3.06
N GLY A 37 -6.27 -6.41 -4.03
CA GLY A 37 -7.37 -5.43 -3.95
C GLY A 37 -8.30 -5.67 -2.75
N GLY A 38 -8.60 -6.94 -2.45
CA GLY A 38 -9.33 -7.33 -1.24
C GLY A 38 -8.63 -6.86 0.04
N ARG A 39 -7.32 -7.08 0.18
CA ARG A 39 -6.56 -6.65 1.37
C ARG A 39 -6.45 -5.13 1.47
N LEU A 40 -6.31 -4.41 0.35
CA LEU A 40 -6.38 -2.95 0.36
C LEU A 40 -7.73 -2.48 0.92
N SER A 41 -8.83 -3.12 0.52
CA SER A 41 -10.15 -2.84 1.10
C SER A 41 -10.23 -3.14 2.60
N GLU A 42 -9.66 -4.26 3.06
CA GLU A 42 -9.59 -4.63 4.49
C GLU A 42 -8.77 -3.65 5.33
N GLN A 43 -7.76 -3.01 4.72
CA GLN A 43 -6.98 -1.95 5.35
C GLN A 43 -7.64 -0.56 5.25
N GLY A 44 -8.85 -0.48 4.65
CA GLY A 44 -9.66 0.72 4.63
C GLY A 44 -9.44 1.64 3.43
N TYR A 45 -8.73 1.19 2.40
CA TYR A 45 -8.61 1.95 1.14
C TYR A 45 -9.83 1.76 0.27
N ASP A 46 -10.22 2.83 -0.40
CA ASP A 46 -11.23 2.84 -1.46
C ASP A 46 -10.60 2.82 -2.86
N LEU A 47 -11.43 2.54 -3.86
CA LEU A 47 -11.02 2.60 -5.26
C LEU A 47 -10.61 4.03 -5.64
N GLY A 48 -9.40 4.17 -6.18
CA GLY A 48 -8.84 5.46 -6.58
C GLY A 48 -8.06 6.16 -5.46
N ASP A 49 -7.95 5.55 -4.28
CA ASP A 49 -7.03 6.04 -3.27
C ASP A 49 -5.58 5.85 -3.72
N LEU A 50 -4.77 6.86 -3.41
CA LEU A 50 -3.32 6.81 -3.60
C LEU A 50 -2.70 6.00 -2.46
N VAL A 51 -2.07 4.89 -2.81
CA VAL A 51 -1.39 4.00 -1.86
C VAL A 51 0.10 4.27 -1.87
N THR A 52 0.69 4.57 -0.71
CA THR A 52 2.12 4.81 -0.50
C THR A 52 2.68 3.88 0.57
N LEU A 53 3.56 2.96 0.17
CA LEU A 53 4.10 1.94 1.07
C LEU A 53 5.63 1.85 1.00
N CYS A 54 6.22 1.57 2.17
CA CYS A 54 7.63 1.21 2.32
C CYS A 54 7.89 -0.24 1.83
N GLY A 55 9.16 -0.61 1.64
CA GLY A 55 9.54 -1.94 1.15
C GLY A 55 8.92 -3.11 1.92
N PRO A 56 9.02 -3.14 3.26
CA PRO A 56 8.40 -4.17 4.08
C PRO A 56 6.87 -4.27 3.92
N CYS A 57 6.16 -3.13 3.83
CA CYS A 57 4.69 -3.15 3.68
C CYS A 57 4.26 -3.57 2.27
N VAL A 58 5.06 -3.25 1.25
CA VAL A 58 4.85 -3.81 -0.11
C VAL A 58 5.07 -5.31 -0.12
N GLU A 59 6.13 -5.80 0.53
CA GLU A 59 6.38 -7.24 0.65
C GLU A 59 5.22 -7.95 1.35
N ARG A 60 4.74 -7.36 2.45
CA ARG A 60 3.56 -7.84 3.17
C ARG A 60 2.33 -7.88 2.28
N LEU A 61 2.08 -6.82 1.51
CA LEU A 61 0.95 -6.73 0.58
C LEU A 61 1.03 -7.80 -0.52
N LEU A 62 2.20 -8.01 -1.11
CA LEU A 62 2.38 -8.84 -2.30
C LEU A 62 2.62 -10.33 -2.00
N ILE A 63 3.29 -10.68 -0.90
CA ILE A 63 3.71 -12.06 -0.61
C ILE A 63 2.76 -12.78 0.34
N GLU A 64 2.21 -12.09 1.34
CA GLU A 64 1.25 -12.70 2.28
C GLU A 64 -0.19 -12.74 1.74
N ALA A 65 -0.39 -12.44 0.44
CA ALA A 65 -1.70 -12.48 -0.20
C ALA A 65 -2.14 -13.90 -0.66
N ASP A 66 -1.27 -14.91 -0.53
CA ASP A 66 -1.43 -16.28 -1.07
C ASP A 66 -1.50 -17.39 0.00
N VAL A 67 -1.81 -17.05 1.27
CA VAL A 67 -1.97 -18.03 2.37
C VAL A 67 -3.39 -18.02 2.93
#